data_AF-A0A6B0HC78-F1
#
_entry.id   AF-A0A6B0HC78-F1
#
_cell.length_a   1.000
_cell.length_b   1.000
_cell.length_c   1.000
_cell.angle_alpha   90.00
_cell.angle_beta   90.00
_cell.angle_gamma   90.00
#
_symmetry.space_group_name_H-M   'P 1'
#
loop_
_entity.id
_entity.type
_entity.pdbx_description
1 polymer ?
#
loop_
_entity_poly.entity_id
_entity_poly.type
_entity_poly.pdbx_seq_one_letter_code
_entity_poly.pdbx_strand_id
1 'polypeptide(L)'
;MRARVSWMNEADDAVLEYLQELETEAGHRIALPPTTVWFNLVEELGVLDRSQNTISRRMNVLSEADLLEKTDEKRGYYRITDRGIAYLAGELEAKELGNPDE
;
A
#
# COMPACT_ATOMS: atom_id res chain seq x y z
N MET A 1 -13.28 -11.26 4.49
CA MET A 1 -13.82 -10.15 3.67
C MET A 1 -13.18 -8.89 4.20
N ARG A 2 -12.48 -8.11 3.35
CA ARG A 2 -11.79 -6.89 3.80
C ARG A 2 -12.79 -5.84 4.28
N ALA A 3 -12.39 -5.04 5.27
CA ALA A 3 -13.20 -3.92 5.72
C ALA A 3 -13.40 -2.92 4.58
N ARG A 4 -14.65 -2.52 4.37
CA ARG A 4 -14.97 -1.40 3.47
C ARG A 4 -14.75 -0.08 4.22
N VAL A 5 -13.76 0.68 3.78
CA VAL A 5 -13.44 2.02 4.27
C VAL A 5 -13.67 3.04 3.16
N SER A 6 -14.20 4.20 3.52
CA SER A 6 -14.64 5.24 2.56
C SER A 6 -13.49 5.94 1.84
N TRP A 7 -12.30 5.99 2.44
CA TRP A 7 -11.14 6.69 1.91
C TRP A 7 -10.25 5.82 1.00
N MET A 8 -10.41 4.49 1.04
CA MET A 8 -9.66 3.55 0.19
C MET A 8 -10.36 3.29 -1.14
N ASN A 9 -9.56 2.98 -2.16
CA ASN A 9 -9.99 2.59 -3.50
C ASN A 9 -9.11 1.44 -4.03
N GLU A 10 -9.41 0.95 -5.23
CA GLU A 10 -8.72 -0.18 -5.86
C GLU A 10 -7.19 -0.03 -5.95
N ALA A 11 -6.67 1.20 -6.07
CA ALA A 11 -5.22 1.42 -6.15
C ALA A 11 -4.53 1.16 -4.80
N ASP A 12 -5.23 1.34 -3.69
CA ASP A 12 -4.69 1.07 -2.36
C ASP A 12 -4.52 -0.43 -2.12
N ASP A 13 -5.56 -1.19 -2.44
CA ASP A 13 -5.55 -2.64 -2.37
C ASP A 13 -4.43 -3.21 -3.26
N ALA A 14 -4.36 -2.77 -4.52
CA ALA A 14 -3.33 -3.24 -5.45
C ALA A 14 -1.90 -2.92 -4.99
N VAL A 15 -1.68 -1.75 -4.37
CA VAL A 15 -0.36 -1.40 -3.79
C VAL A 15 -0.01 -2.31 -2.62
N LEU A 16 -0.95 -2.53 -1.69
CA LEU A 16 -0.72 -3.38 -0.52
C LEU A 16 -0.50 -4.84 -0.95
N GLU A 17 -1.34 -5.36 -1.84
CA GLU A 17 -1.22 -6.72 -2.40
C GLU A 17 0.14 -6.91 -3.07
N TYR A 18 0.54 -5.99 -3.95
CA TYR A 18 1.82 -6.07 -4.64
C TYR A 18 3.02 -6.08 -3.68
N LEU A 19 2.99 -5.24 -2.63
CA LEU A 19 4.07 -5.24 -1.64
C LEU A 19 4.06 -6.47 -0.73
N GLN A 20 2.90 -7.06 -0.44
CA GLN A 20 2.77 -8.32 0.29
C GLN A 20 3.33 -9.50 -0.53
N GLU A 21 3.02 -9.56 -1.81
CA GLU A 21 3.47 -10.63 -2.72
C GLU A 21 5.00 -10.66 -2.88
N LEU A 22 5.68 -9.53 -2.65
CA LEU A 22 7.14 -9.43 -2.68
C LEU A 22 7.81 -9.89 -1.38
N GLU A 23 7.05 -10.27 -0.33
CA GLU A 23 7.61 -10.81 0.90
C GLU A 23 8.38 -12.11 0.61
N THR A 24 9.64 -12.15 1.04
CA THR A 24 10.49 -13.33 0.84
C THR A 24 10.09 -14.48 1.77
N GLU A 25 10.53 -15.70 1.45
CA GLU A 25 10.32 -16.88 2.32
C GLU A 25 10.87 -16.70 3.75
N ALA A 26 11.86 -15.81 3.95
CA ALA A 26 12.42 -15.48 5.25
C ALA A 26 11.61 -14.40 6.02
N GLY A 27 10.46 -13.99 5.51
CA GLY A 27 9.63 -12.91 6.07
C GLY A 27 10.18 -11.50 5.84
N HIS A 28 11.21 -11.35 5.00
CA HIS A 28 11.72 -10.03 4.65
C HIS A 28 10.79 -9.33 3.66
N ARG A 29 10.25 -8.17 4.07
CA ARG A 29 9.37 -7.32 3.26
C ARG A 29 10.18 -6.27 2.52
N ILE A 30 9.98 -6.21 1.21
CA ILE A 30 10.73 -5.32 0.31
C ILE A 30 10.18 -3.90 0.42
N ALA A 31 11.10 -2.93 0.45
CA ALA A 31 10.76 -1.52 0.37
C ALA A 31 10.98 -1.00 -1.06
N LEU A 32 9.99 -0.30 -1.63
CA LEU A 32 10.06 0.24 -2.99
C LEU A 32 9.62 1.72 -3.04
N PRO A 33 10.20 2.52 -3.95
CA PRO A 33 9.73 3.87 -4.19
C PRO A 33 8.46 3.88 -5.07
N PRO A 34 7.61 4.93 -4.99
CA PRO A 34 6.35 4.98 -5.75
C PRO A 34 6.48 4.80 -7.25
N THR A 35 7.57 5.28 -7.84
CA THR A 35 7.85 5.11 -9.28
C THR A 35 7.92 3.65 -9.67
N THR A 36 8.58 2.82 -8.87
CA THR A 36 8.75 1.39 -9.16
C THR A 36 7.43 0.65 -8.98
N VAL A 37 6.65 0.99 -7.95
CA VAL A 37 5.33 0.41 -7.73
C VAL A 37 4.38 0.77 -8.87
N TRP A 38 4.33 2.04 -9.26
CA TRP A 38 3.53 2.51 -10.40
C TRP A 38 3.90 1.79 -11.70
N PHE A 39 5.20 1.73 -12.03
CA PHE A 39 5.66 1.09 -13.25
C PHE A 39 5.20 -0.37 -13.34
N ASN A 40 5.32 -1.13 -12.25
CA ASN A 40 4.89 -2.53 -12.26
C ASN A 40 3.36 -2.67 -12.32
N LEU A 41 2.60 -1.93 -11.51
CA LEU A 41 1.14 -2.05 -11.46
C LEU A 41 0.43 -1.54 -12.72
N VAL A 42 0.97 -0.47 -13.34
CA VAL A 42 0.30 0.24 -14.44
C VAL A 42 0.91 -0.11 -15.79
N GLU A 43 2.23 -0.02 -15.94
CA GLU A 43 2.89 -0.20 -17.24
C GLU A 43 3.16 -1.68 -17.57
N GLU A 44 3.64 -2.46 -16.60
CA GLU A 44 4.02 -3.87 -16.84
C GLU A 44 2.84 -4.84 -16.70
N LEU A 45 2.11 -4.76 -15.58
CA LEU A 45 1.00 -5.68 -15.29
C LEU A 45 -0.33 -5.22 -15.88
N GLY A 46 -0.50 -3.92 -16.11
CA GLY A 46 -1.74 -3.34 -16.63
C GLY A 46 -2.97 -3.56 -15.75
N VAL A 47 -2.79 -3.78 -14.44
CA VAL A 47 -3.87 -4.04 -13.48
C VAL A 47 -4.55 -2.77 -12.98
N LEU A 48 -3.92 -1.62 -13.20
CA LEU A 48 -4.44 -0.30 -12.88
C LEU A 48 -4.27 0.66 -14.06
N ASP A 49 -5.21 1.60 -14.19
CA ASP A 49 -5.10 2.76 -15.08
C ASP A 49 -5.03 4.04 -14.23
N ARG A 50 -3.83 4.35 -13.72
CA ARG A 50 -3.57 5.51 -12.83
C ARG A 50 -2.23 6.15 -13.12
N SER A 51 -2.16 7.47 -12.93
CA SER A 51 -0.90 8.21 -13.06
C SER A 51 0.07 7.88 -11.92
N GLN A 52 1.37 8.02 -12.18
CA GLN A 52 2.43 7.89 -11.17
C GLN A 52 2.19 8.79 -9.95
N ASN A 53 1.75 10.04 -10.17
CA ASN A 53 1.42 10.97 -9.08
C ASN A 53 0.26 10.46 -8.21
N THR A 54 -0.69 9.74 -8.81
CA THR A 54 -1.79 9.13 -8.04
C THR A 54 -1.27 8.03 -7.13
N ILE A 55 -0.44 7.11 -7.66
CA ILE A 55 0.16 6.03 -6.86
C ILE A 55 1.02 6.61 -5.72
N SER A 56 1.85 7.62 -6.01
CA SER A 56 2.64 8.31 -4.99
C SER A 56 1.78 8.91 -3.87
N ARG A 57 0.69 9.60 -4.21
CA ARG A 57 -0.25 10.13 -3.22
C ARG A 57 -0.90 9.02 -2.40
N ARG A 58 -1.35 7.92 -3.03
CA ARG A 58 -1.97 6.80 -2.33
C ARG A 58 -1.01 6.11 -1.37
N MET A 59 0.26 5.94 -1.75
CA MET A 59 1.29 5.39 -0.86
C MET A 59 1.54 6.27 0.37
N ASN A 60 1.45 7.60 0.24
CA ASN A 60 1.49 8.51 1.40
C ASN A 60 0.28 8.31 2.31
N VAL A 61 -0.93 8.30 1.76
CA VAL A 61 -2.18 8.08 2.52
C VAL A 61 -2.16 6.74 3.26
N LEU A 62 -1.69 5.68 2.60
CA LEU A 62 -1.51 4.37 3.22
C LEU A 62 -0.47 4.39 4.35
N SER A 63 0.56 5.23 4.23
CA SER A 63 1.56 5.40 5.29
C SER A 63 1.01 6.17 6.48
N GLU A 64 0.19 7.20 6.24
CA GLU A 64 -0.51 7.95 7.29
C GLU A 64 -1.50 7.06 8.07
N ALA A 65 -2.08 6.06 7.41
CA ALA A 65 -2.95 5.04 8.02
C ALA A 65 -2.20 3.85 8.65
N ASP A 66 -0.86 3.90 8.70
CA ASP A 66 0.04 2.85 9.22
C ASP A 66 -0.08 1.49 8.49
N LEU A 67 -0.58 1.49 7.25
CA LEU A 67 -0.64 0.30 6.39
C LEU A 67 0.66 0.12 5.60
N LEU A 68 1.38 1.22 5.36
CA LEU A 68 2.74 1.25 4.86
C LEU A 68 3.67 1.98 5.85
N GLU A 69 4.94 1.59 5.87
CA GLU A 69 6.00 2.29 6.57
C GLU A 69 6.90 2.98 5.54
N LYS A 70 7.12 4.29 5.70
CA LYS A 70 8.11 5.02 4.92
C LYS A 70 9.52 4.81 5.51
N THR A 71 10.20 3.79 5.02
CA THR A 71 11.52 3.32 5.49
C THR A 71 12.69 4.27 5.21
N ASP A 72 12.56 5.18 4.25
CA ASP A 72 13.55 6.22 3.94
C ASP A 72 12.83 7.49 3.50
N GLU A 73 12.85 8.52 4.35
CA GLU A 73 12.21 9.82 4.09
C GLU A 73 12.78 10.55 2.88
N LYS A 74 14.08 10.44 2.66
CA LYS A 74 14.79 11.16 1.59
C LYS A 74 14.56 10.53 0.23
N ARG A 75 14.51 9.20 0.19
CA ARG A 75 14.35 8.42 -1.04
C ARG A 75 12.91 8.01 -1.31
N GLY A 76 12.03 8.15 -0.32
CA GLY A 76 10.61 7.82 -0.43
C GLY A 76 10.37 6.32 -0.63
N TYR A 77 11.03 5.46 0.15
CA TYR A 77 10.85 4.01 0.07
C TYR A 77 9.77 3.56 1.06
N TYR A 78 8.81 2.76 0.59
CA TYR A 78 7.70 2.26 1.40
C TYR A 78 7.71 0.75 1.47
N ARG A 79 7.33 0.22 2.62
CA ARG A 79 7.22 -1.22 2.91
C ARG A 79 5.88 -1.51 3.58
N ILE A 80 5.28 -2.66 3.30
CA ILE A 80 4.03 -3.06 3.98
C ILE A 80 4.27 -3.37 5.47
N THR A 81 3.36 -2.91 6.33
CA THR A 81 3.40 -3.16 7.78
C THR A 81 2.64 -4.44 8.15
N ASP A 82 2.76 -4.88 9.40
CA ASP A 82 1.91 -5.96 9.94
C ASP A 82 0.43 -5.58 9.86
N ARG A 83 0.12 -4.31 10.10
CA ARG A 83 -1.24 -3.77 10.01
C ARG A 83 -1.77 -3.78 8.57
N GLY A 84 -0.92 -3.47 7.58
CA GLY A 84 -1.25 -3.61 6.16
C GLY A 84 -1.59 -5.06 5.78
N ILE A 85 -0.85 -6.03 6.32
CA ILE A 85 -1.12 -7.47 6.11
C ILE A 85 -2.43 -7.89 6.79
N ALA A 86 -2.66 -7.46 8.05
CA ALA A 86 -3.88 -7.74 8.78
C ALA A 86 -5.12 -7.15 8.06
N TYR A 87 -4.98 -5.95 7.47
CA TYR A 87 -6.00 -5.37 6.60
C TYR A 87 -6.34 -6.29 5.42
N LEU A 88 -5.33 -6.74 4.67
CA LEU A 88 -5.52 -7.62 3.50
C LEU A 88 -6.14 -8.96 3.87
N ALA A 89 -5.79 -9.51 5.04
CA ALA A 89 -6.38 -10.72 5.62
C ALA A 89 -7.84 -10.54 6.08
N GLY A 90 -8.32 -9.29 6.19
CA GLY A 90 -9.64 -8.96 6.72
C GLY A 90 -9.75 -9.10 8.23
N GLU A 91 -8.62 -8.95 8.93
CA GLU A 91 -8.51 -9.02 10.39
C GLU A 91 -8.76 -7.68 11.08
N LEU A 92 -8.83 -6.58 10.31
CA LEU A 92 -9.15 -5.24 10.81
C LEU A 92 -10.60 -4.85 10.49
N GLU A 93 -11.29 -4.23 11.45
CA GLU A 93 -12.56 -3.56 11.24
C GLU A 93 -12.37 -2.14 10.66
N ALA A 94 -13.39 -1.62 9.96
CA ALA A 94 -13.32 -0.30 9.34
C ALA A 94 -13.02 0.84 10.33
N LYS A 95 -13.53 0.73 11.57
CA LYS A 95 -13.31 1.72 12.64
C LYS A 95 -11.86 1.75 13.13
N GLU A 96 -11.11 0.67 12.91
CA GLU A 96 -9.73 0.54 13.37
C GLU A 96 -8.76 1.18 12.38
N LEU A 97 -9.14 1.38 11.12
CA LEU A 97 -8.25 1.79 10.03
C LEU A 97 -7.82 3.27 10.09
N GLY A 98 -8.44 4.09 10.94
CA GLY A 98 -8.20 5.53 10.99
C GLY A 98 -8.61 6.21 9.68
N ASN A 99 -8.91 7.50 9.74
CA ASN A 99 -9.05 8.31 8.54
C ASN A 99 -7.84 9.25 8.50
N PRO A 100 -6.95 9.16 7.50
CA PRO A 100 -5.79 10.05 7.42
C PRO A 100 -6.17 11.52 7.21
N ASP A 101 -7.43 11.80 6.86
CA ASP A 101 -7.99 13.16 6.78
C ASP A 101 -8.59 13.68 8.13
N GLU A 102 -8.63 12.88 9.19
CA GLU A 102 -9.09 13.25 10.55
C GLU A 102 -7.94 13.49 11.55
#